data_AF-A0A166N849-F1
#
_entry.id   AF-A0A166N849-F1
#
_cell.length_a   1.000
_cell.length_b   1.000
_cell.length_c   1.000
_cell.angle_alpha   90.00
_cell.angle_beta   90.00
_cell.angle_gamma   90.00
#
_symmetry.space_group_name_H-M   'P 1'
#
loop_
_entity.id
_entity.type
_entity.pdbx_description
1 polymer ?
#
loop_
_entity_poly.entity_id
_entity_poly.type
_entity_poly.pdbx_seq_one_letter_code
_entity_poly.pdbx_strand_id
1 'polypeptide(L)'
;MESPTFLKWRIIAFCWTSLASMLFIIMLTVIMYGRWQFFDRDEKSCVVILLLVNTINVVALPVLIIRQFRVWLEAARMFFLLMINIGVASTFAFYTMRFQCPVNTPDSQGNCQLLNVCILMASWITPALLITYSACLSFWVWWLLRHPVEESTAPEMASKFDEEAATGQPIRVVAAHTRMKSRRPPLTISIPPSPPSDAVLSRTPFPENGTAGRDRKKSFGGESTSVRSARPPMSARLSKQRPMTNHY
;
A
#
# COMPACT_ATOMS: atom_id res chain seq x y z
N MET A 1 9.21 -17.56 19.76
CA MET A 1 8.76 -18.57 18.78
C MET A 1 7.40 -18.13 18.29
N GLU A 2 7.26 -17.80 17.02
CA GLU A 2 5.95 -17.44 16.46
C GLU A 2 5.12 -18.70 16.30
N SER A 3 3.86 -18.69 16.74
CA SER A 3 2.98 -19.83 16.53
C SER A 3 2.70 -19.99 15.03
N PRO A 4 2.73 -21.22 14.48
CA PRO A 4 2.48 -21.45 13.06
C PRO A 4 1.08 -21.00 12.60
N THR A 5 0.15 -20.82 13.53
CA THR A 5 -1.18 -20.26 13.29
C THR A 5 -1.15 -18.77 12.96
N PHE A 6 -0.33 -17.98 13.64
CA PHE A 6 -0.22 -16.54 13.40
C PHE A 6 0.28 -16.24 11.98
N LEU A 7 1.28 -17.00 11.53
CA LEU A 7 1.88 -16.82 10.21
C LEU A 7 0.88 -17.16 9.08
N LYS A 8 0.01 -18.17 9.26
CA LYS A 8 -1.07 -18.50 8.33
C LYS A 8 -2.07 -17.35 8.17
N TRP A 9 -2.56 -16.79 9.28
CA TRP A 9 -3.50 -15.66 9.24
C TRP A 9 -2.90 -14.42 8.57
N ARG A 10 -1.63 -14.12 8.85
CA ARG A 10 -0.91 -13.02 8.21
C ARG A 10 -0.82 -13.20 6.70
N ILE A 11 -0.47 -14.40 6.22
CA ILE A 11 -0.43 -14.70 4.77
C ILE A 11 -1.81 -14.51 4.14
N ILE A 12 -2.88 -15.01 4.76
CA ILE A 12 -4.25 -14.91 4.24
C ILE A 12 -4.67 -13.43 4.12
N ALA A 13 -4.47 -12.63 5.17
CA ALA A 13 -4.82 -11.21 5.17
C ALA A 13 -4.06 -10.43 4.09
N PHE A 14 -2.76 -10.69 3.93
CA PHE A 14 -1.96 -10.05 2.90
C PHE A 14 -2.29 -10.49 1.49
N CYS A 15 -2.60 -11.77 1.29
CA CYS A 15 -3.07 -12.28 0.01
C CYS A 15 -4.36 -11.56 -0.40
N TRP A 16 -5.33 -11.46 0.52
CA TRP A 16 -6.58 -10.75 0.27
C TRP A 16 -6.37 -9.26 -0.02
N THR A 17 -5.53 -8.58 0.76
CA THR A 17 -5.21 -7.16 0.55
C THR A 17 -4.49 -6.93 -0.79
N SER A 18 -3.59 -7.83 -1.17
CA SER A 18 -2.88 -7.79 -2.45
C SER A 18 -3.82 -8.02 -3.63
N LEU A 19 -4.75 -8.98 -3.53
CA LEU A 19 -5.77 -9.24 -4.55
C LEU A 19 -6.70 -8.03 -4.72
N ALA A 20 -7.19 -7.46 -3.63
CA ALA A 20 -8.02 -6.26 -3.66
C ALA A 20 -7.29 -5.08 -4.31
N SER A 21 -6.00 -4.89 -3.98
CA SER A 21 -5.18 -3.83 -4.57
C SER A 21 -4.93 -4.04 -6.06
N MET A 22 -4.67 -5.29 -6.50
CA MET A 22 -4.51 -5.63 -7.92
C MET A 22 -5.81 -5.39 -8.71
N LEU A 23 -6.94 -5.84 -8.19
CA LEU A 23 -8.26 -5.58 -8.79
C LEU A 23 -8.53 -4.08 -8.91
N PHE A 24 -8.16 -3.31 -7.89
CA PHE A 24 -8.33 -1.86 -7.91
C PHE A 24 -7.42 -1.17 -8.93
N ILE A 25 -6.15 -1.59 -9.06
CA ILE A 25 -5.23 -1.10 -10.11
C ILE A 25 -5.80 -1.38 -11.50
N ILE A 26 -6.31 -2.60 -11.74
CA ILE A 26 -6.92 -2.98 -13.03
C ILE A 26 -8.13 -2.08 -13.32
N MET A 27 -9.03 -1.93 -12.35
CA MET A 27 -10.19 -1.03 -12.46
C MET A 27 -9.76 0.41 -12.78
N LEU A 28 -8.82 0.98 -12.04
CA LEU A 28 -8.31 2.33 -12.28
C LEU A 28 -7.67 2.47 -13.66
N THR A 29 -6.94 1.46 -14.11
CA THR A 29 -6.30 1.46 -15.44
C THR A 29 -7.34 1.47 -16.55
N VAL A 30 -8.37 0.63 -16.45
CA VAL A 30 -9.49 0.58 -17.41
C VAL A 30 -10.23 1.92 -17.45
N ILE A 31 -10.52 2.50 -16.28
CA ILE A 31 -11.18 3.81 -16.16
C ILE A 31 -10.32 4.92 -16.76
N MET A 32 -9.03 4.94 -16.42
CA MET A 32 -8.06 5.91 -16.92
C MET A 32 -7.98 5.85 -18.45
N TYR A 33 -7.90 4.65 -19.03
CA TYR A 33 -7.84 4.49 -20.49
C TYR A 33 -9.17 4.87 -21.17
N GLY A 34 -10.30 4.43 -20.61
CA GLY A 34 -11.63 4.69 -21.19
C GLY A 34 -12.07 6.16 -21.12
N ARG A 35 -11.58 6.92 -20.14
CA ARG A 35 -11.98 8.33 -19.92
C ARG A 35 -10.84 9.34 -20.01
N TRP A 36 -9.67 8.94 -20.50
CA TRP A 36 -8.48 9.80 -20.56
C TRP A 36 -8.72 11.17 -21.20
N GLN A 37 -9.55 11.23 -22.24
CA GLN A 37 -9.83 12.46 -22.98
C GLN A 37 -10.73 13.43 -22.22
N PHE A 38 -11.54 12.94 -21.28
CA PHE A 38 -12.51 13.75 -20.54
C PHE A 38 -11.97 14.27 -19.22
N PHE A 39 -10.91 13.66 -18.69
CA PHE A 39 -10.33 14.10 -17.43
C PHE A 39 -9.52 15.39 -17.60
N ASP A 40 -9.76 16.33 -16.70
CA ASP A 40 -8.95 17.53 -16.55
C ASP A 40 -7.54 17.17 -16.05
N ARG A 41 -6.60 18.12 -16.20
CA ARG A 41 -5.20 17.91 -15.83
C ARG A 41 -5.02 17.55 -14.35
N ASP A 42 -5.83 18.15 -13.48
CA ASP A 42 -5.78 17.94 -12.04
C ASP A 42 -6.34 16.56 -11.66
N GLU A 43 -7.43 16.14 -12.32
CA GLU A 43 -8.04 14.82 -12.15
C GLU A 43 -7.10 13.71 -12.58
N LYS A 44 -6.43 13.89 -13.72
CA LYS A 44 -5.38 12.99 -14.21
C LYS A 44 -4.28 12.82 -13.16
N SER A 45 -3.81 13.92 -12.58
CA SER A 45 -2.79 13.86 -11.53
C SER A 45 -3.29 13.10 -10.30
N CYS A 46 -4.53 13.32 -9.87
CA CYS A 46 -5.12 12.64 -8.72
C CYS A 46 -5.24 11.12 -8.96
N VAL A 47 -5.73 10.70 -10.13
CA VAL A 47 -5.84 9.28 -10.50
C VAL A 47 -4.47 8.63 -10.59
N VAL A 48 -3.46 9.32 -11.12
CA VAL A 48 -2.08 8.83 -11.16
C VAL A 48 -1.50 8.65 -9.76
N ILE A 49 -1.74 9.60 -8.83
CA ILE A 49 -1.31 9.48 -7.43
C ILE A 49 -1.99 8.28 -6.77
N LEU A 50 -3.30 8.10 -6.98
CA LEU A 50 -4.05 6.96 -6.48
C LEU A 50 -3.47 5.63 -7.03
N LEU A 51 -3.15 5.57 -8.31
CA LEU A 51 -2.52 4.41 -8.95
C LEU A 51 -1.13 4.10 -8.34
N LEU A 52 -0.30 5.13 -8.16
CA LEU A 52 1.03 5.02 -7.57
C LEU A 52 0.95 4.50 -6.13
N VAL A 53 0.06 5.04 -5.32
CA VAL A 53 -0.14 4.59 -3.93
C VAL A 53 -0.57 3.13 -3.88
N ASN A 54 -1.49 2.72 -4.75
CA ASN A 54 -1.90 1.32 -4.81
C ASN A 54 -0.78 0.39 -5.31
N THR A 55 0.05 0.86 -6.23
CA THR A 55 1.23 0.10 -6.69
C THR A 55 2.26 -0.04 -5.56
N ILE A 56 2.51 1.02 -4.80
CA ILE A 56 3.36 0.97 -3.61
C ILE A 56 2.80 -0.02 -2.59
N ASN A 57 1.48 -0.05 -2.37
CA ASN A 57 0.85 -1.04 -1.49
C ASN A 57 1.11 -2.47 -1.98
N VAL A 58 0.87 -2.75 -3.27
CA VAL A 58 1.09 -4.09 -3.87
C VAL A 58 2.54 -4.55 -3.73
N VAL A 59 3.52 -3.64 -3.83
CA VAL A 59 4.94 -3.99 -3.68
C VAL A 59 5.35 -4.06 -2.20
N ALA A 60 4.83 -3.18 -1.35
CA ALA A 60 5.19 -3.11 0.06
C ALA A 60 4.69 -4.33 0.85
N LEU A 61 3.54 -4.89 0.51
CA LEU A 61 2.92 -6.03 1.21
C LEU A 61 3.75 -7.34 1.10
N PRO A 62 4.23 -7.77 -0.07
CA PRO A 62 5.17 -8.90 -0.18
C PRO A 62 6.50 -8.64 0.53
N VAL A 63 7.03 -7.41 0.42
CA VAL A 63 8.27 -7.02 1.12
C VAL A 63 8.10 -7.11 2.64
N LEU A 64 6.89 -6.84 3.15
CA LEU A 64 6.52 -7.02 4.56
C LEU A 64 6.52 -8.49 5.00
N ILE A 65 6.06 -9.40 4.14
CA ILE A 65 6.05 -10.84 4.43
C ILE A 65 7.47 -11.38 4.61
N ILE A 66 8.42 -10.91 3.80
CA ILE A 66 9.79 -11.44 3.76
C ILE A 66 10.66 -10.89 4.91
N ARG A 67 10.38 -9.69 5.41
CA ARG A 67 11.17 -9.06 6.49
C ARG A 67 10.87 -9.73 7.84
N GLN A 68 11.92 -9.93 8.64
CA GLN A 68 11.80 -10.46 10.01
C GLN A 68 10.84 -9.61 10.85
N PHE A 69 9.94 -10.29 11.55
CA PHE A 69 8.84 -9.68 12.26
C PHE A 69 9.35 -8.90 13.48
N ARG A 70 9.31 -7.57 13.41
CA ARG A 70 9.43 -6.69 14.57
C ARG A 70 8.10 -6.00 14.77
N VAL A 71 7.37 -6.37 15.81
CA VAL A 71 6.01 -5.89 16.11
C VAL A 71 5.88 -4.37 16.01
N TRP A 72 6.87 -3.64 16.54
CA TRP A 72 6.85 -2.17 16.54
C TRP A 72 7.00 -1.55 15.14
N LEU A 73 7.87 -2.14 14.32
CA LEU A 73 8.10 -1.66 12.95
C LEU A 73 6.95 -2.04 12.02
N GLU A 74 6.34 -3.20 12.24
CA GLU A 74 5.14 -3.63 11.52
C GLU A 74 3.97 -2.68 11.81
N ALA A 75 3.74 -2.34 13.08
CA ALA A 75 2.69 -1.40 13.49
C ALA A 75 2.88 -0.01 12.87
N ALA A 76 4.09 0.55 12.96
CA ALA A 76 4.40 1.85 12.36
C ALA A 76 4.17 1.87 10.84
N ARG A 77 4.53 0.77 10.15
CA ARG A 77 4.34 0.66 8.70
C ARG A 77 2.88 0.50 8.31
N MET A 78 2.12 -0.32 9.04
CA MET A 78 0.67 -0.46 8.85
C MET A 78 -0.04 0.87 9.08
N PHE A 79 0.35 1.61 10.12
CA PHE A 79 -0.19 2.94 10.40
C PHE A 79 0.14 3.93 9.28
N PHE A 80 1.37 3.93 8.77
CA PHE A 80 1.77 4.78 7.64
C PHE A 80 0.97 4.45 6.37
N LEU A 81 0.83 3.17 6.03
CA LEU A 81 0.00 2.72 4.90
C LEU A 81 -1.46 3.14 5.11
N LEU A 82 -2.00 2.98 6.31
CA LEU A 82 -3.37 3.37 6.62
C LEU A 82 -3.57 4.88 6.42
N MET A 83 -2.67 5.71 6.96
CA MET A 83 -2.74 7.17 6.83
C MET A 83 -2.70 7.62 5.37
N ILE A 84 -1.84 7.01 4.56
CA ILE A 84 -1.78 7.32 3.12
C ILE A 84 -3.09 6.92 2.43
N ASN A 85 -3.60 5.69 2.66
CA ASN A 85 -4.82 5.23 2.01
C ASN A 85 -6.05 6.05 2.43
N ILE A 86 -6.18 6.39 3.72
CA ILE A 86 -7.25 7.27 4.22
C ILE A 86 -7.10 8.67 3.63
N GLY A 87 -5.89 9.22 3.59
CA GLY A 87 -5.63 10.55 3.04
C GLY A 87 -6.02 10.63 1.56
N VAL A 88 -5.66 9.63 0.77
CA VAL A 88 -6.00 9.56 -0.65
C VAL A 88 -7.51 9.33 -0.86
N ALA A 89 -8.13 8.42 -0.11
CA ALA A 89 -9.58 8.18 -0.19
C ALA A 89 -10.39 9.42 0.21
N SER A 90 -9.95 10.14 1.24
CA SER A 90 -10.58 11.38 1.70
C SER A 90 -10.40 12.51 0.69
N THR A 91 -9.19 12.64 0.11
CA THR A 91 -8.91 13.60 -0.95
C THR A 91 -9.82 13.32 -2.15
N PHE A 92 -9.91 12.06 -2.58
CA PHE A 92 -10.80 11.65 -3.66
C PHE A 92 -12.26 11.98 -3.32
N ALA A 93 -12.75 11.63 -2.12
CA ALA A 93 -14.11 11.94 -1.69
C ALA A 93 -14.42 13.45 -1.78
N PHE A 94 -13.49 14.29 -1.33
CA PHE A 94 -13.61 15.74 -1.39
C PHE A 94 -13.68 16.25 -2.84
N TYR A 95 -12.83 15.75 -3.73
CA TYR A 95 -12.87 16.09 -5.16
C TYR A 95 -14.13 15.57 -5.84
N THR A 96 -14.61 14.38 -5.47
CA THR A 96 -15.80 13.75 -6.07
C THR A 96 -17.05 14.60 -5.90
N MET A 97 -17.17 15.31 -4.76
CA MET A 97 -18.29 16.23 -4.52
C MET A 97 -18.26 17.48 -5.43
N ARG A 98 -17.10 17.84 -5.99
CA ARG A 98 -16.94 18.99 -6.89
C ARG A 98 -17.21 18.63 -8.35
N PHE A 99 -17.13 17.36 -8.72
CA PHE A 99 -17.33 16.93 -10.10
C PHE A 99 -18.82 16.92 -10.47
N GLN A 100 -19.24 17.92 -11.23
CA GLN A 100 -20.55 17.91 -11.87
C GLN A 100 -20.48 17.05 -13.13
N CYS A 101 -21.22 15.95 -13.16
CA CYS A 101 -21.36 15.16 -14.38
C CYS A 101 -22.06 16.03 -15.45
N PRO A 102 -21.51 16.15 -16.68
CA PRO A 102 -22.09 16.99 -17.72
C PRO A 102 -23.51 16.50 -18.08
N VAL A 103 -24.48 17.41 -18.07
CA VAL A 103 -25.93 17.13 -18.25
C VAL A 103 -26.29 16.98 -19.75
N ASN A 104 -25.46 16.29 -20.52
CA ASN A 104 -25.65 16.21 -21.97
C ASN A 104 -26.67 15.12 -22.35
N THR A 105 -26.70 14.01 -21.61
CA THR A 105 -27.72 12.94 -21.77
C THR A 105 -28.00 12.27 -20.43
N PRO A 106 -29.26 11.86 -20.15
CA PRO A 106 -29.62 11.20 -18.89
C PRO A 106 -28.81 9.91 -18.64
N ASP A 107 -28.50 9.16 -19.71
CA ASP A 107 -27.72 7.91 -19.60
C ASP A 107 -26.26 8.15 -19.22
N SER A 108 -25.65 9.26 -19.68
CA SER A 108 -24.26 9.59 -19.34
C SER A 108 -24.09 10.00 -17.88
N GLN A 109 -25.11 10.65 -17.31
CA GLN A 109 -25.12 11.10 -15.92
C GLN A 109 -25.13 9.90 -14.96
N GLY A 110 -25.99 8.90 -15.22
CA GLY A 110 -26.05 7.68 -14.40
C GLY A 110 -24.72 6.92 -14.37
N ASN A 111 -24.11 6.72 -15.54
CA ASN A 111 -22.82 6.02 -15.64
C ASN A 111 -21.67 6.78 -14.97
N CYS A 112 -21.69 8.11 -15.01
CA CYS A 112 -20.72 8.96 -14.32
C CYS A 112 -20.82 8.83 -12.80
N GLN A 113 -22.02 8.95 -12.24
CA GLN A 113 -22.24 8.81 -10.79
C GLN A 113 -21.92 7.41 -10.28
N LEU A 114 -22.37 6.38 -11.01
CA LEU A 114 -22.11 4.99 -10.63
C LEU A 114 -20.60 4.71 -10.55
N LEU A 115 -19.84 5.19 -11.52
CA LEU A 115 -18.39 5.01 -11.56
C LEU A 115 -17.68 5.74 -10.41
N ASN A 116 -18.09 6.97 -10.11
CA ASN A 116 -17.56 7.73 -8.96
C ASN A 116 -17.85 7.01 -7.63
N VAL A 117 -19.06 6.51 -7.44
CA VAL A 117 -19.43 5.74 -6.24
C VAL A 117 -18.66 4.42 -6.17
N CYS A 118 -18.46 3.72 -7.30
CA CYS A 118 -17.65 2.50 -7.34
C CYS A 118 -16.19 2.76 -6.95
N ILE A 119 -15.55 3.81 -7.48
CA ILE A 119 -14.17 4.17 -7.10
C ILE A 119 -14.12 4.54 -5.62
N LEU A 120 -15.08 5.35 -5.14
CA LEU A 120 -15.16 5.74 -3.75
C LEU A 120 -15.25 4.50 -2.86
N MET A 121 -16.25 3.64 -3.08
CA MET A 121 -16.43 2.40 -2.32
C MET A 121 -15.18 1.51 -2.36
N ALA A 122 -14.59 1.31 -3.54
CA ALA A 122 -13.40 0.49 -3.69
C ALA A 122 -12.17 1.08 -2.98
N SER A 123 -12.03 2.41 -2.93
CA SER A 123 -10.95 3.09 -2.20
C SER A 123 -11.04 2.89 -0.68
N TRP A 124 -12.23 2.62 -0.13
CA TRP A 124 -12.44 2.34 1.29
C TRP A 124 -12.19 0.87 1.67
N ILE A 125 -12.16 -0.05 0.70
CA ILE A 125 -11.93 -1.49 0.97
C ILE A 125 -10.54 -1.71 1.57
N THR A 126 -9.50 -1.13 0.97
CA THR A 126 -8.11 -1.26 1.46
C THR A 126 -7.93 -0.77 2.90
N PRO A 127 -8.32 0.47 3.26
CA PRO A 127 -8.21 0.93 4.65
C PRO A 127 -9.10 0.13 5.60
N ALA A 128 -10.30 -0.29 5.19
CA ALA A 128 -11.16 -1.15 6.03
C ALA A 128 -10.51 -2.51 6.34
N LEU A 129 -9.86 -3.13 5.35
CA LEU A 129 -9.09 -4.37 5.54
C LEU A 129 -7.90 -4.16 6.48
N LEU A 130 -7.15 -3.05 6.33
CA LEU A 130 -6.04 -2.71 7.23
C LEU A 130 -6.50 -2.46 8.66
N ILE A 131 -7.61 -1.74 8.85
CA ILE A 131 -8.21 -1.50 10.18
C ILE A 131 -8.64 -2.82 10.81
N THR A 132 -9.34 -3.66 10.04
CA THR A 132 -9.80 -4.98 10.51
C THR A 132 -8.61 -5.85 10.93
N TYR A 133 -7.57 -5.91 10.09
CA TYR A 133 -6.34 -6.63 10.40
C TYR A 133 -5.67 -6.10 11.68
N SER A 134 -5.54 -4.78 11.81
CA SER A 134 -4.97 -4.13 12.99
C SER A 134 -5.78 -4.43 14.27
N ALA A 135 -7.11 -4.40 14.17
CA ALA A 135 -8.01 -4.72 15.27
C ALA A 135 -7.89 -6.19 15.69
N CYS A 136 -7.86 -7.12 14.73
CA CYS A 136 -7.65 -8.54 15.00
C CYS A 136 -6.29 -8.81 15.67
N LEU A 137 -5.22 -8.16 15.19
CA LEU A 137 -3.89 -8.30 15.79
C LEU A 137 -3.86 -7.74 17.21
N SER A 138 -4.45 -6.56 17.43
CA SER A 138 -4.56 -5.94 18.75
C SER A 138 -5.36 -6.81 19.72
N PHE A 139 -6.49 -7.35 19.26
CA PHE A 139 -7.33 -8.28 20.02
C PHE A 139 -6.56 -9.56 20.38
N TRP A 140 -5.82 -10.13 19.42
CA TRP A 140 -5.02 -11.33 19.67
C TRP A 140 -3.92 -11.09 20.70
N VAL A 141 -3.19 -9.98 20.61
CA VAL A 141 -2.15 -9.62 21.59
C VAL A 141 -2.76 -9.41 22.97
N TRP A 142 -3.88 -8.70 23.03
CA TRP A 142 -4.63 -8.50 24.28
C TRP A 142 -5.12 -9.82 24.88
N TRP A 143 -5.63 -10.73 24.05
CA TRP A 143 -6.07 -12.05 24.45
C TRP A 143 -4.92 -12.89 25.02
N LEU A 144 -3.80 -12.95 24.29
CA LEU A 144 -2.61 -13.69 24.70
C LEU A 144 -2.02 -13.14 26.01
N LEU A 145 -2.10 -11.82 26.22
CA LEU A 145 -1.63 -11.19 27.46
C LEU A 145 -2.55 -11.51 28.66
N ARG A 146 -3.85 -11.68 28.43
CA ARG A 146 -4.83 -12.03 29.49
C ARG A 146 -4.90 -13.51 29.80
N HIS A 147 -4.66 -14.36 28.82
CA HIS A 147 -4.60 -15.80 28.98
C HIS A 147 -3.15 -16.25 28.73
N PRO A 148 -2.23 -16.02 29.69
CA PRO A 148 -0.97 -16.74 29.65
C PRO A 148 -1.36 -18.21 29.61
N VAL A 149 -1.01 -18.88 28.50
CA VAL A 149 -1.17 -20.34 28.42
C VAL A 149 -0.34 -20.84 29.58
N GLU A 150 -1.02 -21.23 30.66
CA GLU A 150 -0.39 -21.88 31.77
C GLU A 150 0.30 -23.07 31.12
N GLU A 151 1.63 -23.06 31.15
CA GLU A 151 2.50 -24.13 30.67
C GLU A 151 2.33 -25.34 31.61
N SER A 152 1.08 -25.71 31.83
CA SER A 152 0.62 -26.72 32.74
C SER A 152 0.44 -27.96 31.89
N THR A 153 1.20 -28.98 32.25
CA THR A 153 1.43 -30.24 31.54
C THR A 153 2.26 -30.15 30.27
N ALA A 154 3.57 -29.90 30.47
CA ALA A 154 4.56 -30.73 29.80
C ALA A 154 4.05 -32.18 29.79
N PRO A 155 4.02 -32.87 28.64
CA PRO A 155 3.42 -34.18 28.56
C PRO A 155 4.16 -35.13 29.49
N GLU A 156 3.48 -35.53 30.56
CA GLU A 156 3.65 -36.79 31.30
C GLU A 156 3.44 -38.02 30.37
N MET A 157 3.74 -37.90 29.07
CA MET A 157 3.90 -39.01 28.14
C MET A 157 5.38 -39.32 27.88
N ALA A 158 6.32 -38.50 28.38
CA ALA A 158 7.73 -38.92 28.47
C ALA A 158 7.97 -39.90 29.64
N SER A 159 7.10 -39.92 30.66
CA SER A 159 7.22 -40.83 31.81
C SER A 159 6.74 -42.25 31.54
N LYS A 160 5.93 -42.50 30.49
CA LYS A 160 5.42 -43.85 30.18
C LYS A 160 6.33 -44.66 29.25
N PHE A 161 7.34 -44.04 28.65
CA PHE A 161 8.29 -44.77 27.80
C PHE A 161 9.48 -45.36 28.58
N ASP A 162 9.69 -44.96 29.82
CA ASP A 162 10.74 -45.54 30.68
C ASP A 162 10.23 -46.71 31.55
N GLU A 163 8.92 -46.86 31.74
CA GLU A 163 8.34 -47.99 32.51
C GLU A 163 8.14 -49.26 31.66
N GLU A 164 8.03 -49.13 30.33
CA GLU A 164 7.94 -50.27 29.40
C GLU A 164 9.32 -50.81 28.95
N ALA A 165 10.43 -50.20 29.40
CA ALA A 165 11.79 -50.71 29.19
C ALA A 165 12.27 -51.64 30.32
N ALA A 166 11.53 -51.76 31.43
CA ALA A 166 11.86 -52.64 32.55
C ALA A 166 11.27 -54.07 32.42
N THR A 167 10.32 -54.28 31.51
CA THR A 167 9.74 -55.61 31.25
C THR A 167 10.37 -56.18 29.98
N GLY A 168 11.54 -56.81 30.16
CA GLY A 168 12.41 -57.22 29.08
C GLY A 168 11.76 -58.09 27.99
N GLN A 169 11.95 -57.66 26.74
CA GLN A 169 12.19 -58.58 25.64
C GLN A 169 13.45 -58.16 24.87
N PRO A 170 14.41 -59.08 24.65
CA PRO A 170 15.62 -58.81 23.88
C PRO A 170 15.28 -58.79 22.38
N ILE A 171 14.98 -57.61 21.84
CA ILE A 171 14.85 -57.43 20.38
C ILE A 171 16.24 -57.30 19.77
N ARG A 172 16.56 -58.24 18.88
CA ARG A 172 17.75 -58.27 18.03
C ARG A 172 17.90 -56.95 17.26
N VAL A 173 18.99 -56.25 17.54
CA VAL A 173 19.47 -55.09 16.80
C VAL A 173 19.98 -55.53 15.43
N VAL A 174 19.25 -55.22 14.36
CA VAL A 174 19.85 -55.07 13.03
C VAL A 174 20.24 -53.62 12.88
N ALA A 175 21.54 -53.39 12.96
CA ALA A 175 22.17 -52.09 12.79
C ALA A 175 22.02 -51.60 11.34
N ALA A 176 21.39 -50.45 11.15
CA ALA A 176 21.60 -49.60 10.00
C ALA A 176 22.01 -48.21 10.50
N HIS A 177 23.33 -48.03 10.57
CA HIS A 177 23.99 -46.76 10.86
C HIS A 177 23.69 -45.74 9.77
N THR A 178 23.24 -44.54 10.15
CA THR A 178 23.76 -43.26 9.63
C THR A 178 23.46 -42.15 10.64
N ARG A 179 24.21 -42.14 11.74
CA ARG A 179 24.24 -41.05 12.72
C ARG A 179 25.20 -39.97 12.25
N MET A 180 24.71 -38.99 11.47
CA MET A 180 25.47 -37.78 11.17
C MET A 180 25.38 -36.80 12.35
N LYS A 181 26.35 -36.90 13.25
CA LYS A 181 26.51 -36.06 14.44
C LYS A 181 27.12 -34.71 14.01
N SER A 182 26.28 -33.70 13.79
CA SER A 182 26.72 -32.32 13.59
C SER A 182 27.21 -31.74 14.93
N ARG A 183 28.51 -31.94 15.21
CA ARG A 183 29.26 -31.17 16.21
C ARG A 183 29.46 -29.77 15.65
N ARG A 184 28.70 -28.78 16.12
CA ARG A 184 29.13 -27.38 16.03
C ARG A 184 30.07 -27.10 17.20
N PRO A 185 31.34 -26.69 16.95
CA PRO A 185 32.22 -26.22 18.00
C PRO A 185 31.75 -24.88 18.58
N PRO A 186 32.05 -24.59 19.86
CA PRO A 186 31.82 -23.28 20.44
C PRO A 186 32.73 -22.27 19.76
N LEU A 187 32.13 -21.29 19.08
CA LEU A 187 32.84 -20.11 18.58
C LEU A 187 33.18 -19.22 19.78
N THR A 188 34.42 -19.33 20.26
CA THR A 188 35.05 -18.31 21.09
C THR A 188 35.18 -17.04 20.26
N ILE A 189 34.30 -16.07 20.50
CA ILE A 189 34.39 -14.73 19.94
C ILE A 189 35.52 -14.01 20.68
N SER A 190 36.70 -13.99 20.07
CA SER A 190 37.78 -13.09 20.45
C SER A 190 37.38 -11.66 20.10
N ILE A 191 37.06 -10.87 21.12
CA ILE A 191 36.81 -9.43 21.00
C ILE A 191 38.17 -8.75 20.74
N PRO A 192 38.38 -8.08 19.60
CA PRO A 192 39.59 -7.28 19.39
C PRO A 192 39.58 -6.06 20.32
N PRO A 193 40.74 -5.68 20.89
CA PRO A 193 40.84 -4.51 21.75
C PRO A 193 40.49 -3.22 20.98
N SER A 194 39.69 -2.38 21.62
CA SER A 194 39.30 -1.06 21.14
C SER A 194 40.53 -0.17 20.87
N PRO A 195 40.57 0.57 19.74
CA PRO A 195 41.61 1.56 19.52
C PRO A 195 41.47 2.74 20.51
N PRO A 196 42.60 3.35 20.91
CA PRO A 196 42.62 4.49 21.82
C PRO A 196 41.90 5.70 21.21
N SER A 197 41.07 6.33 22.05
CA SER A 197 40.32 7.55 21.75
C SER A 197 41.24 8.75 21.89
N ASP A 198 42.04 9.07 20.86
CA ASP A 198 42.81 10.32 20.81
C ASP A 198 42.97 10.83 19.37
N ALA A 199 42.02 11.68 18.94
CA ALA A 199 42.13 12.71 17.89
C ALA A 199 40.77 13.45 17.89
N VAL A 200 40.53 14.53 18.64
CA VAL A 200 41.23 15.82 18.71
C VAL A 200 41.51 16.42 17.32
N LEU A 201 40.78 17.52 17.04
CA LEU A 201 40.95 18.52 15.98
C LEU A 201 40.65 18.04 14.54
N SER A 202 39.74 18.66 13.77
CA SER A 202 39.74 20.09 13.49
C SER A 202 38.37 20.61 13.07
N ARG A 203 37.95 21.64 13.79
CA ARG A 203 36.88 22.59 13.46
C ARG A 203 37.37 23.46 12.30
N THR A 204 36.78 23.35 11.12
CA THR A 204 36.94 24.38 10.08
C THR A 204 35.73 25.31 10.11
N PRO A 205 35.94 26.63 10.27
CA PRO A 205 34.91 27.62 10.11
C PRO A 205 34.92 28.22 8.69
N PHE A 206 33.77 28.79 8.30
CA PHE A 206 33.52 29.70 7.17
C PHE A 206 33.28 29.12 5.75
N PRO A 207 32.55 29.83 4.85
CA PRO A 207 32.00 31.18 4.99
C PRO A 207 30.49 31.36 4.72
N GLU A 208 29.95 32.29 5.49
CA GLU A 208 28.80 33.13 5.16
C GLU A 208 29.21 34.08 4.00
N ASN A 209 28.59 33.90 2.83
CA ASN A 209 28.55 34.88 1.74
C ASN A 209 27.06 34.97 1.39
N GLY A 210 26.39 36.10 1.54
CA GLY A 210 26.74 37.35 0.87
C GLY A 210 25.70 37.60 -0.22
N THR A 211 24.71 38.38 0.15
CA THR A 211 23.80 39.21 -0.67
C THR A 211 24.31 39.51 -2.09
N ALA A 212 23.50 39.25 -3.12
CA ALA A 212 23.43 40.10 -4.32
C ALA A 212 22.26 39.66 -5.22
N GLY A 213 21.33 40.59 -5.45
CA GLY A 213 20.25 40.40 -6.42
C GLY A 213 20.74 40.21 -7.85
N ARG A 214 19.89 39.58 -8.66
CA ARG A 214 19.87 39.80 -10.10
C ARG A 214 18.48 39.51 -10.64
N ASP A 215 17.75 40.60 -10.86
CA ASP A 215 16.86 40.73 -12.01
C ASP A 215 17.49 40.10 -13.26
N ARG A 216 16.79 39.16 -13.88
CA ARG A 216 16.99 38.89 -15.31
C ARG A 216 15.70 38.43 -15.98
N LYS A 217 14.92 39.43 -16.41
CA LYS A 217 14.16 39.39 -17.65
C LYS A 217 15.01 38.80 -18.79
N LYS A 218 14.53 37.70 -19.38
CA LYS A 218 14.70 37.26 -20.78
C LYS A 218 13.43 36.44 -21.03
N SER A 219 12.41 36.84 -21.79
CA SER A 219 12.34 37.58 -23.06
C SER A 219 13.35 37.07 -24.09
N PHE A 220 13.02 35.92 -24.64
CA PHE A 220 13.26 35.43 -26.00
C PHE A 220 11.97 34.64 -26.30
N GLY A 221 11.05 35.05 -27.19
CA GLY A 221 11.26 35.61 -28.51
C GLY A 221 11.93 34.54 -29.36
N GLY A 222 11.30 33.86 -30.30
CA GLY A 222 9.93 33.77 -30.76
C GLY A 222 9.96 32.68 -31.83
N GLU A 223 8.92 31.87 -31.95
CA GLU A 223 8.73 31.08 -33.16
C GLU A 223 7.27 31.13 -33.57
N SER A 224 7.03 32.11 -34.44
CA SER A 224 5.81 32.30 -35.19
C SER A 224 5.74 31.21 -36.27
N THR A 225 5.06 30.10 -35.98
CA THR A 225 4.57 29.23 -37.07
C THR A 225 3.08 29.48 -37.25
N SER A 226 2.84 30.59 -37.94
CA SER A 226 1.61 30.90 -38.65
C SER A 226 1.33 29.78 -39.65
N VAL A 227 0.37 28.91 -39.34
CA VAL A 227 -0.30 28.08 -40.35
C VAL A 227 -1.81 28.24 -40.20
N ARG A 228 -2.31 29.19 -41.00
CA ARG A 228 -3.55 29.10 -41.77
C ARG A 228 -4.82 28.72 -40.98
N SER A 229 -5.39 29.76 -40.39
CA SER A 229 -6.84 29.94 -40.32
C SER A 229 -7.43 29.87 -41.73
N ALA A 230 -8.13 28.78 -42.04
CA ALA A 230 -9.09 28.72 -43.13
C ALA A 230 -10.48 28.81 -42.53
N ARG A 231 -11.02 30.04 -42.47
CA ARG A 231 -12.46 30.27 -42.30
C ARG A 231 -13.20 29.74 -43.53
N PRO A 232 -14.27 28.93 -43.37
CA PRO A 232 -15.34 28.92 -44.35
C PRO A 232 -16.25 30.15 -44.15
N PRO A 233 -16.76 30.74 -45.25
CA PRO A 233 -17.59 31.95 -45.21
C PRO A 233 -19.02 31.65 -44.75
N MET A 234 -19.65 32.72 -44.25
CA MET A 234 -21.05 32.79 -43.87
C MET A 234 -21.97 32.22 -44.96
N SER A 235 -22.94 31.42 -44.53
CA SER A 235 -24.24 31.35 -45.21
C SER A 235 -25.31 31.70 -44.18
N ALA A 236 -25.82 32.91 -44.34
CA ALA A 236 -27.07 33.34 -43.73
C ALA A 236 -28.20 32.40 -44.17
N ARG A 237 -28.94 31.85 -43.20
CA ARG A 237 -30.31 31.40 -43.44
C ARG A 237 -31.21 32.02 -42.37
N LEU A 238 -31.69 33.22 -42.72
CA LEU A 238 -33.01 33.68 -42.33
C LEU A 238 -34.06 32.65 -42.80
N SER A 239 -34.82 32.09 -41.87
CA SER A 239 -36.20 31.64 -42.03
C SER A 239 -36.64 31.06 -40.68
N LYS A 240 -37.83 31.23 -40.14
CA LYS A 240 -39.02 31.99 -40.49
C LYS A 240 -39.93 31.78 -39.27
N GLN A 241 -40.17 32.87 -38.56
CA GLN A 241 -41.37 33.20 -37.79
C GLN A 241 -42.51 32.15 -37.79
N ARG A 242 -42.90 31.67 -36.61
CA ARG A 242 -44.31 31.40 -36.27
C ARG A 242 -44.60 31.73 -34.80
N PRO A 243 -45.41 32.75 -34.53
CA PRO A 243 -46.21 32.79 -33.31
C PRO A 243 -47.46 31.92 -33.53
N MET A 244 -47.73 30.98 -32.63
CA MET A 244 -49.04 30.36 -32.51
C MET A 244 -49.72 30.95 -31.28
N THR A 245 -50.59 31.90 -31.56
CA THR A 245 -51.67 32.36 -30.70
C THR A 245 -52.67 31.24 -30.44
N ASN A 246 -53.11 31.18 -29.18
CA ASN A 246 -54.41 30.73 -28.65
C ASN A 246 -54.91 29.32 -28.92
N HIS A 247 -55.34 28.64 -27.86
CA HIS A 247 -56.75 28.24 -27.72
C HIS A 247 -57.08 27.85 -26.26
N TYR A 248 -58.13 28.50 -25.74
CA TYR A 248 -58.90 28.30 -24.50
C TYR A 248 -58.40 28.93 -23.20
#